data_AF-A0A8H7QZP4-F1
#
_entry.id   AF-A0A8H7QZP4-F1
#
_cell.length_a   1.000
_cell.length_b   1.000
_cell.length_c   1.000
_cell.angle_alpha   90.00
_cell.angle_beta   90.00
_cell.angle_gamma   90.00
#
_symmetry.space_group_name_H-M   'P 1'
#
loop_
_entity.id
_entity.type
_entity.pdbx_description
1 polymer ?
#
loop_
_entity_poly.entity_id
_entity_poly.type
_entity_poly.pdbx_seq_one_letter_code
_entity_poly.pdbx_strand_id
1 'polypeptide(L)' 'MFFCFTFGIERFKRKSGHNVWHCPNCQAKDVYLIKGNQCFTFCFIPLIPVGGTKSLYECQTCNWVNVQQPNF' A
#
# COMPACT_ATOMS: atom_id res chain seq x y z
N MET A 1 14.13 9.49 34.35
CA MET A 1 13.64 8.40 33.47
C MET A 1 13.02 9.05 32.25
N PHE A 2 13.82 9.25 31.20
CA PHE A 2 13.35 9.85 29.94
C PHE A 2 12.60 8.78 29.17
N PHE A 3 11.28 8.78 29.24
CA PHE A 3 10.47 8.02 28.28
C PHE A 3 10.56 8.76 26.94
N CYS A 4 11.41 8.28 26.05
CA CYS A 4 11.38 8.69 24.65
C CYS A 4 10.09 8.15 24.04
N PHE A 5 9.02 8.94 24.11
CA PHE A 5 7.79 8.68 23.40
C PHE A 5 8.02 8.93 21.90
N THR A 6 8.36 7.88 21.16
CA THR A 6 8.42 7.96 19.70
C THR A 6 7.00 7.80 19.16
N PHE A 7 6.46 8.85 18.55
CA PHE A 7 5.22 8.82 17.78
C PHE A 7 5.58 8.72 16.29
N GLY A 8 4.95 7.80 15.57
CA GLY A 8 5.21 7.56 14.15
C GLY A 8 3.94 7.26 13.37
N ILE A 9 3.99 7.51 12.06
CA ILE A 9 2.97 7.04 11.12
C ILE A 9 3.66 6.02 10.22
N GLU A 10 3.39 4.74 10.44
CA GLU A 10 3.92 3.67 9.59
C GLU A 10 2.96 3.40 8.43
N ARG A 11 3.54 3.27 7.23
CA ARG A 11 2.81 2.95 6.01
C ARG A 11 3.07 1.49 5.67
N PHE A 12 2.05 0.65 5.84
CA PHE A 12 2.11 -0.75 5.44
C PHE A 12 1.53 -0.90 4.03
N LYS A 13 2.35 -1.38 3.09
CA LYS A 13 1.89 -1.84 1.78
C LYS A 13 1.67 -3.35 1.85
N ARG A 14 0.43 -3.81 1.67
CA ARG A 14 0.14 -5.23 1.48
C ARG A 14 -0.28 -5.51 0.03
N LYS A 15 0.40 -6.46 -0.60
CA LYS A 15 -0.04 -7.03 -1.88
C LYS A 15 -1.26 -7.92 -1.61
N SER A 16 -2.38 -7.63 -2.29
CA SER A 16 -3.58 -8.48 -2.24
C SER A 16 -3.44 -9.55 -3.32
N GLY A 17 -3.09 -10.77 -2.92
CA GLY A 17 -2.56 -11.83 -3.79
C GLY A 17 -3.52 -12.49 -4.79
N HIS A 18 -4.61 -11.85 -5.18
CA HIS A 18 -5.66 -12.52 -5.98
C HIS A 18 -5.87 -11.95 -7.38
N ASN A 19 -5.33 -10.78 -7.70
CA ASN A 19 -5.67 -10.13 -8.96
C ASN A 19 -4.41 -9.67 -9.71
N VAL A 20 -4.24 -10.23 -10.90
CA VAL A 20 -3.19 -9.89 -11.86
C VAL A 20 -3.87 -9.30 -13.08
N TRP A 21 -3.71 -7.99 -13.29
CA TRP A 21 -4.27 -7.29 -14.47
C TRP A 21 -3.19 -6.99 -15.51
N HIS A 22 -3.62 -6.66 -16.73
CA HIS A 22 -2.71 -6.13 -17.75
C HIS A 22 -2.32 -4.70 -17.43
N CYS A 23 -1.03 -4.42 -17.52
CA CYS A 23 -0.55 -3.06 -17.44
C CYS A 23 -0.81 -2.31 -18.76
N PRO A 24 -1.46 -1.13 -18.75
CA PRO A 24 -1.65 -0.34 -19.98
C PRO A 24 -0.34 0.23 -20.53
N ASN A 25 0.73 0.29 -19.72
CA ASN A 25 2.01 0.88 -20.11
C ASN A 25 2.95 -0.16 -20.78
N CYS A 26 3.07 -1.36 -20.21
CA CYS A 26 4.00 -2.39 -20.70
C CYS A 26 3.32 -3.68 -21.18
N GLN A 27 1.99 -3.77 -21.10
CA GLN A 27 1.18 -4.95 -21.44
C GLN A 27 1.50 -6.24 -20.66
N ALA A 28 2.40 -6.18 -19.67
CA ALA A 28 2.68 -7.31 -18.80
C ALA A 28 1.49 -7.62 -17.88
N LYS A 29 1.24 -8.91 -17.62
CA LYS A 29 0.28 -9.39 -16.62
C LYS A 29 0.94 -9.42 -15.25
N ASP A 30 1.30 -8.24 -14.74
CA ASP A 30 2.04 -8.08 -13.49
C ASP A 30 1.53 -6.89 -12.67
N VAL A 31 0.27 -6.49 -12.86
CA VAL A 31 -0.38 -5.46 -12.04
C VAL A 31 -1.03 -6.10 -10.85
N TYR A 32 -0.65 -5.66 -9.65
CA TYR A 32 -1.18 -6.16 -8.38
C TYR A 32 -1.90 -5.05 -7.62
N LEU A 33 -2.93 -5.43 -6.87
CA LEU A 33 -3.60 -4.53 -5.94
C LEU A 33 -2.74 -4.39 -4.67
N ILE A 34 -2.32 -3.17 -4.39
CA ILE A 34 -1.63 -2.78 -3.18
C ILE A 34 -2.62 -2.03 -2.29
N LYS A 35 -2.88 -2.58 -1.11
CA LYS A 35 -3.61 -1.88 -0.06
C LYS A 35 -2.60 -1.19 0.85
N GLY A 36 -2.63 0.13 0.85
CA GLY A 36 -1.87 0.96 1.78
C GLY A 36 -2.68 1.22 3.04
N ASN A 37 -2.17 0.79 4.19
CA ASN A 37 -2.73 1.13 5.49
C ASN A 37 -1.77 2.05 6.25
N GLN A 38 -2.32 3.08 6.90
CA GLN A 38 -1.55 3.99 7.76
C GLN A 38 -1.94 3.71 9.21
N CYS A 39 -0.98 3.26 10.01
CA CYS A 39 -1.18 3.00 11.43
C CYS A 39 -0.40 4.03 12.25
N PHE A 40 -1.04 4.59 13.28
CA PHE A 40 -0.35 5.36 14.30
C PHE A 40 0.42 4.38 15.17
N THR A 41 1.73 4.57 15.26
CA THR A 41 2.56 3.87 16.21
C THR A 41 2.92 4.78 17.36
N PHE A 42 2.67 4.30 18.58
CA PHE A 42 3.12 4.92 19.82
C PHE A 42 4.04 3.94 20.53
N CYS A 43 5.29 4.32 20.79
CA CYS A 43 6.28 3.43 21.39
C CYS A 43 6.37 2.06 20.66
N PHE A 44 6.36 2.07 19.33
CA PHE A 44 6.40 0.88 18.46
C PHE A 44 5.17 -0.04 18.54
N ILE A 45 4.11 0.35 19.27
CA ILE A 45 2.85 -0.38 19.30
C ILE A 45 1.87 0.32 18.33
N PRO A 46 1.35 -0.37 17.29
CA PRO A 46 0.33 0.19 16.42
C PRO A 46 -0.99 0.31 17.21
N LEU A 47 -1.39 1.54 17.55
CA LEU A 47 -2.57 1.79 18.39
C LEU A 47 -3.85 1.94 17.56
N ILE A 48 -3.83 2.79 16.52
CA ILE A 48 -5.04 3.16 15.78
C ILE A 48 -4.71 3.34 14.29
N PRO A 49 -5.49 2.76 13.36
CA PRO A 49 -5.40 3.10 11.95
C PRO A 49 -5.87 4.55 11.73
N VAL A 50 -4.98 5.43 11.28
CA VAL A 50 -5.25 6.89 11.16
C VAL A 50 -5.71 7.26 9.75
N GLY A 51 -5.45 6.40 8.77
CA GLY A 51 -5.73 6.68 7.37
C GLY A 51 -6.72 5.71 6.77
N GLY A 52 -7.54 6.21 5.85
CA GLY A 52 -8.36 5.36 5.00
C GLY A 52 -7.50 4.40 4.17
N THR A 53 -7.99 3.18 3.99
CA THR A 53 -7.38 2.16 3.13
C THR A 53 -7.35 2.67 1.69
N LYS A 54 -6.18 3.12 1.22
CA LYS A 54 -6.01 3.46 -0.19
C LYS A 54 -5.63 2.20 -0.95
N SER A 55 -6.47 1.83 -1.90
CA SER A 55 -6.19 0.76 -2.84
C SER A 55 -5.50 1.38 -4.05
N LEU A 56 -4.33 0.86 -4.41
CA LEU A 56 -3.53 1.26 -5.55
C LEU A 56 -3.25 0.03 -6.41
N TYR A 57 -3.08 0.22 -7.70
CA TYR A 57 -2.70 -0.81 -8.66
C TYR A 57 -1.28 -0.52 -9.09
N GLU A 58 -0.35 -1.47 -8.87
CA GLU A 58 1.06 -1.30 -9.18
C GLU A 58 1.54 -2.44 -10.09
N CYS A 59 2.14 -2.09 -11.23
CA CYS A 59 2.81 -3.05 -12.11
C CYS A 59 4.22 -3.35 -11.61
N GLN A 60 4.56 -4.63 -11.40
CA GLN A 60 5.91 -5.02 -10.97
C GLN A 60 6.97 -4.92 -12.08
N THR A 61 6.56 -4.92 -13.35
CA THR A 61 7.49 -4.87 -14.48
C THR A 61 7.98 -3.46 -14.77
N CYS A 62 7.07 -2.48 -14.78
CA CYS A 62 7.35 -1.10 -15.19
C CYS A 62 7.11 -0.06 -14.10
N ASN A 63 6.77 -0.47 -12.87
CA ASN A 63 6.42 0.41 -11.75
C ASN A 63 5.29 1.41 -12.06
N TRP A 64 4.40 1.08 -13.00
CA TRP A 64 3.21 1.87 -13.26
C TRP A 64 2.25 1.79 -12.08
N VAL A 65 1.79 2.94 -11.56
CA VAL A 65 0.90 3.04 -10.40
C VAL A 65 -0.37 3.81 -10.77
N ASN A 66 -1.54 3.29 -10.40
CA ASN A 66 -2.81 3.98 -10.57
C ASN A 66 -3.76 3.74 -9.38
N VAL A 67 -4.65 4.69 -9.11
CA VAL A 67 -5.71 4.59 -8.09
C VAL A 67 -6.93 3.88 -8.66
N GLN A 68 -7.18 4.04 -9.96
CA GLN A 68 -8.28 3.40 -10.65
C GLN A 68 -7.90 1.97 -11.06
N GLN A 69 -8.87 1.06 -10.95
CA GLN A 69 -8.73 -0.28 -11.50
C GLN A 69 -8.49 -0.17 -13.01
N PRO A 70 -7.42 -0.77 -13.55
CA PRO A 70 -7.30 -0.89 -14.99
C PRO A 70 -8.51 -1.70 -15.48
N ASN A 71 -9.30 -1.11 -16.38
CA ASN A 71 -10.17 -1.91 -17.23
C ASN A 71 -9.26 -2.84 -18.05
N PHE A 72 -9.78 -3.99 -18.50
CA PHE A 72 -9.12 -5.12 -19.19
C PHE A 72 -8.80 -6.32 -18.28
#